data_AF-A0A7C5SUZ4-F1
#
_entry.id   AF-A0A7C5SUZ4-F1
#
_cell.length_a   1.000
_cell.length_b   1.000
_cell.length_c   1.000
_cell.angle_alpha   90.00
_cell.angle_beta   90.00
_cell.angle_gamma   90.00
#
_symmetry.space_group_name_H-M   'P 1'
#
loop_
_entity.id
_entity.type
_entity.pdbx_description
1 polymer ?
#
loop_
_entity_poly.entity_id
_entity_poly.type
_entity_poly.pdbx_seq_one_letter_code
_entity_poly.pdbx_strand_id
1 'polypeptide(L)' 'GRRYDCGSKLGYLEANVELALLHDEFSAPFREYLKNLDL' A
#
# COMPACT_ATOMS: atom_id res chain seq x y z
N GLY A 1 -7.02 -7.04 12.13
CA GLY A 1 -6.84 -5.81 11.32
C GLY A 1 -5.71 -5.00 11.91
N ARG A 2 -4.77 -4.55 11.08
CA ARG A 2 -3.67 -3.68 11.49
C ARG A 2 -4.20 -2.27 11.68
N ARG A 3 -3.77 -1.58 12.74
CA ARG A 3 -4.01 -0.14 12.91
C ARG A 3 -2.80 0.61 12.34
N TYR A 4 -3.07 1.50 11.39
CA TYR A 4 -2.06 2.39 10.85
C TYR A 4 -2.11 3.72 11.60
N ASP A 5 -0.94 4.28 11.89
CA ASP A 5 -0.87 5.63 12.44
C ASP A 5 -0.96 6.65 11.32
N CYS A 6 -2.20 6.98 10.93
CA CYS A 6 -2.48 8.04 9.97
C CYS A 6 -2.21 9.45 10.52
N GLY A 7 -1.77 9.59 11.77
CA GLY A 7 -1.29 10.86 12.34
C GLY A 7 0.11 11.23 11.86
N SER A 8 0.86 10.27 11.30
CA SER A 8 2.15 10.50 10.67
C SER A 8 2.04 10.37 9.15
N LYS A 9 2.83 11.18 8.42
CA LYS A 9 2.90 11.09 6.95
C LYS A 9 3.37 9.71 6.47
N LEU A 10 4.29 9.09 7.22
CA LEU A 10 4.80 7.76 6.90
C LEU A 10 3.72 6.69 7.09
N GLY A 11 3.04 6.68 8.24
CA GLY A 11 1.99 5.71 8.51
C GLY A 11 0.79 5.84 7.55
N TYR A 12 0.50 7.05 7.07
CA TYR A 12 -0.47 7.25 5.98
C TYR A 12 -0.04 6.55 4.68
N LEU A 13 1.24 6.66 4.29
CA LEU A 13 1.75 6.01 3.07
C LEU A 13 1.75 4.48 3.22
N GLU A 14 2.17 3.96 4.37
CA GLU A 14 2.12 2.52 4.68
C GLU A 14 0.69 1.97 4.58
N ALA A 15 -0.28 2.69 5.15
CA ALA A 15 -1.69 2.31 5.09
C ALA A 15 -2.20 2.19 3.66
N ASN A 16 -1.87 3.16 2.80
CA ASN A 16 -2.31 3.17 1.41
C ASN A 16 -1.72 1.99 0.63
N VAL A 17 -0.43 1.68 0.82
CA VAL A 17 0.21 0.54 0.16
C VAL A 17 -0.44 -0.77 0.57
N GLU A 18 -0.65 -1.00 1.87
CA GLU A 18 -1.25 -2.24 2.35
C GLU A 18 -2.73 -2.37 1.96
N LEU A 19 -3.51 -1.29 2.03
CA LEU A 19 -4.91 -1.30 1.62
C LEU A 19 -5.07 -1.57 0.12
N ALA A 20 -4.22 -0.97 -0.72
CA ALA A 20 -4.23 -1.24 -2.16
C ALA A 20 -3.89 -2.70 -2.49
N LEU A 21 -2.99 -3.33 -1.73
CA LEU A 21 -2.63 -4.74 -1.91
C LEU A 21 -3.70 -5.71 -1.37
N LEU A 22 -4.59 -5.26 -0.49
CA LEU A 22 -5.71 -6.06 0.03
C LEU A 22 -6.98 -5.99 -0.84
N HIS A 23 -7.09 -5.01 -1.75
CA HIS A 23 -8.28 -4.81 -2.57
C HIS A 23 -8.21 -5.64 -3.85
N ASP A 24 -9.21 -6.48 -4.13
CA ASP A 24 -9.21 -7.41 -5.26
C ASP A 24 -8.94 -6.74 -6.62
N GLU A 25 -9.53 -5.55 -6.84
CA GLU A 25 -9.36 -4.78 -8.09
C GLU A 25 -7.94 -4.22 -8.26
N PHE A 26 -7.28 -3.85 -7.16
CA PHE A 26 -6.01 -3.11 -7.22
C PHE A 26 -4.80 -3.98 -6.91
N SER A 27 -4.97 -5.10 -6.20
CA SER A 27 -3.89 -5.92 -5.67
C SER A 27 -2.92 -6.42 -6.75
N ALA A 28 -3.44 -6.96 -7.86
CA ALA A 28 -2.65 -7.50 -8.95
C ALA A 28 -1.88 -6.41 -9.73
N PRO A 29 -2.54 -5.37 -10.30
CA PRO A 29 -1.83 -4.33 -11.03
C PRO A 29 -0.89 -3.51 -10.13
N PHE A 30 -1.27 -3.24 -8.88
CA PHE A 30 -0.44 -2.47 -7.96
C PHE A 30 0.80 -3.25 -7.49
N ARG A 31 0.68 -4.57 -7.27
CA ARG A 31 1.84 -5.43 -6.99
C ARG A 31 2.83 -5.43 -8.13
N GLU A 32 2.36 -5.44 -9.38
CA GLU A 32 3.24 -5.40 -10.55
C GLU A 32 3.94 -4.04 -10.66
N TYR A 33 3.23 -2.94 -10.43
CA TYR A 33 3.83 -1.62 -10.35
C TYR A 33 4.98 -1.56 -9.31
N LEU A 34 4.74 -2.05 -8.08
CA LEU A 34 5.74 -2.03 -7.01
C LEU A 34 7.02 -2.82 -7.36
N LYS A 35 6.89 -3.95 -8.07
CA LYS A 35 8.05 -4.75 -8.50
C LYS A 35 8.92 -4.06 -9.55
N ASN A 36 8.35 -3.11 -10.29
CA ASN A 36 9.02 -2.39 -11.37
C ASN A 36 9.62 -1.06 -10.90
N LEU A 37 9.52 -0.72 -9.60
CA LEU A 37 10.19 0.45 -9.04
C LEU A 37 11.69 0.18 -8.85
N ASP A 38 12.51 1.13 -9.26
CA ASP A 38 13.94 1.18 -8.96
C ASP A 38 14.13 1.96 -7.65
N LEU A 39 14.31 1.24 -6.54
CA LEU A 39 14.36 1.75 -5.16
C LEU A 39 15.65 1.34 -4.44
#